data_AF-A0A1X2HB46-F1
#
_entry.id   AF-A0A1X2HB46-F1
#
_cell.length_a   1.000
_cell.length_b   1.000
_cell.length_c   1.000
_cell.angle_alpha   90.00
_cell.angle_beta   90.00
_cell.angle_gamma   90.00
#
_symmetry.space_group_name_H-M   'P 1'
#
loop_
_entity.id
_entity.type
_entity.pdbx_description
1 polymer ?
#
loop_
_entity_poly.entity_id
_entity_poly.type
_entity_poly.pdbx_seq_one_letter_code
_entity_poly.pdbx_strand_id
1 'polypeptide(L)'
;MVNFFTAAAAAVAFIAAGSQAAPAAEKLTVPQQNALDQHNMYRKKHSAAPLVWDAKLAEYAQKWSDGCDFKHSGGPYGELASGVQEYTKAVDMWYNEVKDYDYSKPGFSM
;
A
#
# COMPACT_ATOMS: atom_id res chain seq x y z
N MET A 1 21.77 17.61 -51.72
CA MET A 1 22.08 17.01 -50.41
C MET A 1 21.03 15.94 -50.12
N VAL A 2 21.50 14.73 -49.85
CA VAL A 2 20.91 13.59 -49.08
C VAL A 2 19.75 13.96 -48.14
N ASN A 3 18.76 13.11 -47.82
CA ASN A 3 18.34 11.77 -48.23
C ASN A 3 16.89 11.53 -47.73
N PHE A 4 16.27 10.47 -48.26
CA PHE A 4 14.96 9.86 -48.01
C PHE A 4 14.55 9.62 -46.54
N PHE A 5 13.24 9.52 -46.25
CA PHE A 5 12.52 8.28 -45.86
C PHE A 5 11.06 8.55 -45.44
N THR A 6 10.14 7.78 -46.04
CA THR A 6 8.76 7.50 -45.61
C THR A 6 8.72 6.57 -44.40
N ALA A 7 7.79 6.80 -43.46
CA ALA A 7 6.77 5.82 -43.02
C ALA A 7 5.97 6.37 -41.82
N ALA A 8 4.64 6.23 -41.90
CA ALA A 8 3.70 6.52 -40.82
C ALA A 8 3.62 5.32 -39.86
N ALA A 9 3.56 5.59 -38.55
CA ALA A 9 3.06 4.66 -37.55
C ALA A 9 2.19 5.44 -36.56
N ALA A 10 0.97 4.95 -36.33
CA ALA A 10 -0.05 5.60 -35.52
C ALA A 10 0.37 5.73 -34.06
N ALA A 11 0.34 6.95 -33.52
CA ALA A 11 0.41 7.17 -32.08
C ALA A 11 -0.97 6.91 -31.47
N VAL A 12 -1.07 5.89 -30.62
CA VAL A 12 -2.20 5.72 -29.70
C VAL A 12 -2.05 6.80 -28.62
N ALA A 13 -2.95 7.78 -28.64
CA ALA A 13 -3.02 8.81 -27.63
C ALA A 13 -3.54 8.20 -26.30
N PHE A 14 -2.68 8.13 -25.30
CA PHE A 14 -3.14 7.97 -23.92
C PHE A 14 -3.71 9.32 -23.45
N ILE A 15 -4.97 9.29 -23.00
CA ILE A 15 -5.64 10.44 -22.40
C ILE A 15 -4.83 10.84 -21.17
N ALA A 16 -4.25 12.05 -21.21
CA ALA A 16 -3.66 12.67 -20.05
C ALA A 16 -4.77 12.93 -19.03
N ALA A 17 -4.86 12.06 -18.02
CA ALA A 17 -5.57 12.39 -16.79
C ALA A 17 -4.89 13.64 -16.20
N GLY A 18 -5.67 14.69 -16.01
CA GLY A 18 -5.19 16.00 -15.59
C GLY A 18 -4.25 15.92 -14.39
N SER A 19 -3.19 16.72 -14.45
CA SER A 19 -2.24 16.95 -13.36
C SER A 19 -2.96 17.43 -12.09
N GLN A 20 -3.40 16.49 -11.28
CA GLN A 20 -3.51 16.70 -9.85
C GLN A 20 -2.15 16.29 -9.30
N ALA A 21 -1.33 17.29 -9.01
CA ALA A 21 -0.09 17.07 -8.28
C ALA A 21 -0.44 16.28 -7.02
N ALA A 22 0.24 15.15 -6.81
CA ALA A 22 0.26 14.52 -5.52
C ALA A 22 0.60 15.59 -4.48
N PRO A 23 -0.08 15.64 -3.32
CA PRO A 23 0.31 16.55 -2.25
C PRO A 23 1.80 16.32 -1.98
N ALA A 24 2.56 17.40 -1.80
CA ALA A 24 3.99 17.35 -1.52
C ALA A 24 4.25 16.27 -0.46
N ALA A 25 5.17 15.34 -0.75
CA ALA A 25 5.48 14.23 0.13
C ALA A 25 5.85 14.78 1.52
N GLU A 26 4.89 14.74 2.44
CA GLU A 26 5.14 15.09 3.82
C GLU A 26 6.15 14.09 4.35
N LYS A 27 7.21 14.57 5.01
CA LYS A 27 8.26 13.71 5.51
C LYS A 27 7.66 12.78 6.56
N LEU A 28 7.63 11.48 6.26
CA LEU A 28 7.14 10.47 7.20
C LEU A 28 7.89 10.58 8.53
N THR A 29 7.14 10.41 9.62
CA THR A 29 7.74 10.16 10.93
C THR A 29 8.52 8.85 10.90
N VAL A 30 9.48 8.70 11.81
CA VAL A 30 10.28 7.46 11.89
C VAL A 30 9.39 6.21 12.05
N PRO A 31 8.35 6.19 12.91
CA PRO A 31 7.44 5.05 13.00
C PRO A 31 6.68 4.75 11.70
N GLN A 32 6.20 5.78 10.99
CA GLN A 32 5.49 5.61 9.71
C GLN A 32 6.42 5.05 8.62
N GLN A 33 7.64 5.58 8.52
CA GLN A 33 8.64 5.08 7.58
C GLN A 33 9.00 3.61 7.90
N ASN A 34 9.25 3.29 9.17
CA ASN A 34 9.57 1.93 9.58
C ASN A 34 8.41 0.96 9.28
N ALA A 35 7.16 1.39 9.48
CA ALA A 35 5.99 0.57 9.14
C ALA A 35 5.90 0.32 7.64
N LEU A 36 6.09 1.35 6.80
CA LEU A 36 6.10 1.21 5.34
C LEU A 36 7.21 0.27 4.88
N ASP A 37 8.42 0.44 5.41
CA ASP A 37 9.58 -0.38 5.08
C ASP A 37 9.36 -1.84 5.50
N GLN A 38 8.79 -2.07 6.68
CA GLN A 38 8.47 -3.42 7.17
C GLN A 38 7.45 -4.12 6.26
N HIS A 39 6.38 -3.43 5.84
CA HIS A 39 5.43 -3.97 4.86
C HIS A 39 6.13 -4.31 3.55
N ASN A 40 6.96 -3.40 3.04
CA ASN A 40 7.64 -3.58 1.76
C ASN A 40 8.70 -4.68 1.79
N MET A 41 9.37 -4.86 2.94
CA MET A 41 10.28 -5.99 3.17
C MET A 41 9.53 -7.32 3.03
N TYR A 42 8.36 -7.47 3.66
CA TYR A 42 7.58 -8.70 3.56
C TYR A 42 6.95 -8.91 2.18
N ARG A 43 6.39 -7.87 1.57
CA ARG A 43 5.84 -7.93 0.21
C ARG A 43 6.88 -8.37 -0.83
N LYS A 44 8.12 -7.92 -0.68
CA LYS A 44 9.24 -8.34 -1.53
C LYS A 44 9.50 -9.86 -1.48
N LYS A 45 9.30 -10.50 -0.33
CA LYS A 45 9.44 -11.97 -0.19
C LYS A 45 8.44 -12.75 -1.05
N HIS A 46 7.33 -12.10 -1.41
CA HIS A 46 6.24 -12.67 -2.21
C HIS A 46 6.17 -12.05 -3.62
N SER A 47 7.25 -11.40 -4.07
CA SER A 47 7.32 -10.72 -5.38
C SER A 47 6.19 -9.69 -5.63
N ALA A 48 5.59 -9.16 -4.57
CA ALA A 48 4.54 -8.15 -4.68
C ALA A 48 5.16 -6.75 -4.83
N ALA A 49 4.50 -5.88 -5.62
CA ALA A 49 4.91 -4.50 -5.81
C ALA A 49 4.96 -3.74 -4.46
N PRO A 50 5.93 -2.84 -4.23
CA PRO A 50 6.00 -2.07 -3.00
C PRO A 50 4.78 -1.14 -2.86
N LEU A 51 4.36 -0.94 -1.62
CA LEU A 51 3.40 0.09 -1.24
C LEU A 51 4.08 1.45 -1.19
N VAL A 52 3.27 2.48 -1.36
CA VAL A 52 3.61 3.88 -1.08
C VAL A 52 2.70 4.38 0.04
N TRP A 53 3.21 5.30 0.85
CA TRP A 53 2.41 5.91 1.91
C TRP A 53 1.33 6.82 1.33
N ASP A 54 0.11 6.72 1.87
CA ASP A 54 -0.98 7.65 1.61
C ASP A 54 -1.36 8.36 2.91
N ALA A 55 -1.17 9.69 2.94
CA ALA A 55 -1.41 10.49 4.14
C ALA A 55 -2.89 10.51 4.57
N LYS A 56 -3.83 10.43 3.62
CA LYS A 56 -5.28 10.42 3.93
C LYS A 56 -5.69 9.09 4.54
N LEU A 57 -5.12 7.99 4.05
CA LEU A 57 -5.35 6.67 4.64
C LEU A 57 -4.78 6.59 6.06
N ALA A 58 -3.60 7.18 6.28
CA ALA A 58 -3.00 7.27 7.62
C ALA A 58 -3.85 8.11 8.58
N GLU A 59 -4.34 9.27 8.14
CA GLU A 59 -5.25 10.11 8.91
C GLU A 59 -6.54 9.36 9.26
N TYR A 60 -7.12 8.64 8.29
CA TYR A 60 -8.28 7.79 8.50
C TYR A 60 -8.04 6.72 9.58
N ALA A 61 -6.91 6.00 9.47
CA ALA A 61 -6.54 4.96 10.43
C ALA A 61 -6.30 5.52 11.83
N GLN A 62 -5.66 6.69 11.96
CA GLN A 62 -5.46 7.36 13.24
C GLN A 62 -6.78 7.77 13.87
N LYS A 63 -7.67 8.40 13.10
CA LYS A 63 -9.00 8.80 13.59
C LYS A 63 -9.81 7.60 14.08
N TRP A 64 -9.69 6.44 13.42
CA TRP A 64 -10.33 5.22 13.86
C TRP A 64 -9.70 4.68 15.16
N SER A 65 -8.37 4.62 15.23
CA SER A 65 -7.66 4.06 16.39
C SER A 65 -7.81 4.92 17.65
N ASP A 66 -7.97 6.24 17.51
CA ASP A 66 -8.26 7.16 18.62
C ASP A 66 -9.54 6.77 19.38
N GLY A 67 -10.49 6.10 18.72
CA GLY A 67 -11.72 5.60 19.33
C GLY A 67 -11.52 4.43 20.29
N CYS A 68 -10.36 3.77 20.28
CA CYS A 68 -10.01 2.64 21.14
C CYS A 68 -11.00 1.44 21.10
N ASP A 69 -11.74 1.29 20.01
CA ASP A 69 -12.68 0.18 19.82
C ASP A 69 -12.04 -0.94 19.00
N PHE A 70 -11.94 -2.15 19.56
CA PHE A 70 -11.39 -3.30 18.87
C PHE A 70 -12.43 -3.96 17.93
N LYS A 71 -12.75 -3.27 16.84
CA LYS A 71 -13.66 -3.73 15.77
C LYS A 71 -13.28 -3.10 14.43
N HIS A 72 -13.82 -3.62 13.33
CA HIS A 72 -13.71 -2.98 12.02
C HIS A 72 -14.53 -1.68 11.98
N SER A 73 -14.01 -0.66 11.30
CA SER A 73 -14.72 0.62 11.13
C SER A 73 -15.93 0.52 10.22
N GLY A 74 -15.97 -0.51 9.36
CA GLY A 74 -16.95 -0.63 8.28
C GLY A 74 -16.71 0.36 7.13
N GLY A 75 -15.54 1.01 7.10
CA GLY A 75 -15.15 1.96 6.07
C GLY A 75 -14.82 1.34 4.72
N PRO A 76 -14.42 2.18 3.75
CA PRO A 76 -14.14 1.75 2.37
C PRO A 76 -12.74 1.13 2.19
N TYR A 77 -11.90 1.12 3.23
CA TYR A 77 -10.53 0.62 3.17
C TYR A 77 -10.44 -0.77 3.81
N GLY A 78 -9.47 -1.58 3.37
CA GLY A 78 -9.12 -2.81 4.07
C GLY A 78 -8.50 -2.51 5.44
N GLU A 79 -8.77 -3.34 6.44
CA GLU A 79 -8.36 -3.08 7.82
C GLU A 79 -7.82 -4.33 8.51
N LEU A 80 -6.87 -4.11 9.39
CA LEU A 80 -6.40 -5.08 10.36
C LEU A 80 -6.29 -4.35 11.70
N ALA A 81 -6.73 -4.99 12.78
CA ALA A 81 -6.64 -4.44 14.12
C ALA A 81 -5.47 -5.10 14.88
N SER A 82 -4.82 -4.34 15.74
CA SER A 82 -3.78 -4.85 16.63
C SER A 82 -3.92 -4.24 18.01
N GLY A 83 -3.64 -5.04 19.04
CA GLY A 83 -3.60 -4.59 20.43
C GLY A 83 -2.24 -4.02 20.85
N VAL A 84 -1.34 -3.75 19.90
CA VAL A 84 0.01 -3.21 20.17
C VAL A 84 0.14 -1.78 19.64
N GLN A 85 0.91 -0.96 20.36
CA GLN A 85 1.13 0.45 20.00
C GLN A 85 2.27 0.64 18.99
N GLU A 86 3.22 -0.30 18.94
CA GLU A 86 4.37 -0.23 18.05
C GLU A 86 4.02 -0.69 16.63
N TYR A 87 4.18 0.19 15.64
CA TYR A 87 3.71 -0.06 14.27
C TYR A 87 4.39 -1.28 13.65
N THR A 88 5.71 -1.41 13.76
CA THR A 88 6.45 -2.55 13.19
C THR A 88 6.03 -3.87 13.81
N LYS A 89 5.76 -3.89 15.13
CA LYS A 89 5.27 -5.08 15.82
C LYS A 89 3.88 -5.48 15.32
N ALA A 90 3.01 -4.52 15.03
CA ALA A 90 1.70 -4.82 14.44
C ALA A 90 1.86 -5.46 13.04
N VAL A 91 2.74 -4.92 12.19
CA VAL A 91 3.05 -5.50 10.87
C VAL A 91 3.60 -6.92 10.99
N ASP A 92 4.53 -7.16 11.92
CA ASP A 92 5.10 -8.49 12.16
C ASP A 92 4.04 -9.48 12.60
N MET A 93 3.16 -9.08 13.53
CA MET A 93 2.08 -9.93 14.02
C MET A 93 1.16 -10.37 12.89
N TRP A 94 0.71 -9.44 12.04
CA TRP A 94 -0.14 -9.77 10.89
C TRP A 94 0.59 -10.62 9.86
N TYR A 95 1.85 -10.31 9.55
CA TYR A 95 2.61 -11.13 8.61
C TYR A 95 2.84 -12.55 9.12
N ASN A 96 3.01 -12.74 10.42
CA ASN A 96 3.29 -14.05 11.00
C ASN A 96 2.13 -15.05 10.83
N GLU A 97 0.91 -14.60 10.47
CA GLU A 97 -0.21 -15.46 10.07
C GLU A 97 0.06 -16.20 8.75
N VAL A 98 1.07 -15.79 7.98
CA VAL A 98 1.51 -16.48 6.75
C VAL A 98 1.78 -17.98 6.95
N LYS A 99 2.18 -18.38 8.17
CA LYS A 99 2.44 -19.78 8.53
C LYS A 99 1.18 -20.64 8.56
N ASP A 100 0.01 -20.01 8.73
CA ASP A 100 -1.28 -20.66 8.82
C ASP A 100 -2.03 -20.66 7.46
N TYR A 101 -1.47 -19.99 6.43
CA TYR A 101 -2.09 -19.89 5.11
C TYR A 101 -1.80 -21.12 4.23
N ASP A 102 -2.85 -21.81 3.78
CA ASP A 102 -2.74 -22.91 2.81
C ASP A 102 -2.70 -22.39 1.37
N TYR A 103 -1.49 -22.29 0.81
CA TYR A 103 -1.29 -21.85 -0.58
C TYR A 103 -1.91 -22.78 -1.63
N SER A 104 -2.23 -24.04 -1.29
CA SER A 104 -2.92 -24.97 -2.18
C SER A 104 -4.43 -24.75 -2.23
N LYS A 105 -4.98 -24.06 -1.22
CA LYS A 105 -6.40 -23.72 -1.08
C LYS A 105 -6.55 -22.22 -0.77
N PRO A 106 -6.25 -21.34 -1.74
CA PRO A 106 -6.24 -19.91 -1.50
C PRO A 106 -7.64 -19.40 -1.18
N GLY A 107 -7.71 -18.42 -0.28
CA GLY A 107 -8.94 -17.81 0.16
C GLY A 107 -8.97 -17.59 1.67
N PHE A 108 -10.09 -17.09 2.15
CA PHE A 108 -10.33 -17.01 3.58
C PHE A 108 -10.70 -18.40 4.14
N SER A 109 -10.05 -18.79 5.23
CA SER A 109 -10.36 -19.98 6.01
C SER A 109 -10.30 -19.63 7.50
N MET A 110 -11.32 -20.04 8.26
CA MET A 110 -11.34 -20.01 9.73
C MET A 110 -10.94 -21.36 10.32
#